data_AF-A0A2V5V320-F1
#
_entry.id   AF-A0A2V5V320-F1
#
_cell.length_a   1.000
_cell.length_b   1.000
_cell.length_c   1.000
_cell.angle_alpha   90.00
_cell.angle_beta   90.00
_cell.angle_gamma   90.00
#
_symmetry.space_group_name_H-M   'P 1'
#
loop_
_entity.id
_entity.type
_entity.pdbx_description
1 polymer ?
#
loop_
_entity_poly.entity_id
_entity_poly.type
_entity_poly.pdbx_seq_one_letter_code
_entity_poly.pdbx_strand_id
1 'polypeptide(L)'
;MVKPRDESVRARFANELDRNFSVVASAGSGKTTAITQRVLSIARSPNATEILPRLVVVTFTNRAADEMKQRTRQALLEENLRQEVQTAFNRAFFGTIHSFCMKLLTDFGHYLGLPAPLELVEDDDDLWQEFAQSQTRIARSLGDKDRAMLLRFVQARDLMELARCSGSAAIRVPPLSSCPPLDFADVHAQPDKGNDNISKSQAELREWEARHAGDWEYLRWPACFTATNARFTQLWQEKFAPLRKWVCDAATCVAAEVQRDYLDFRLDHGLVTYGDQIALAEELLQHPIAAQRIREENFRVILDEAQDTEPLQFSVLLEATRPSEARGLWLQNQHLGPRPGHFCMVGDFQQSIYRERADLNYYRAVHEALIADKHGESLEFAVTFRLDQKQLDFVNETFREILNNKDGQVRFVELQPRPEILPGKVIRVPLVAKELLPEGKRL
;
A
#
# COMPACT_ATOMS: atom_id res chain seq x y z
N MET A 1 19.87 -6.74 -37.47
CA MET A 1 19.66 -5.87 -36.29
C MET A 1 20.57 -6.35 -35.18
N VAL A 2 21.40 -5.45 -34.63
CA VAL A 2 22.19 -5.75 -33.44
C VAL A 2 21.25 -5.89 -32.24
N LYS A 3 21.39 -6.96 -31.47
CA LYS A 3 20.56 -7.25 -30.28
C LYS A 3 21.03 -6.43 -29.08
N PRO A 4 20.12 -6.02 -28.16
CA PRO A 4 20.52 -5.33 -26.95
C PRO A 4 21.38 -6.22 -26.05
N ARG A 5 22.25 -5.61 -25.22
CA ARG A 5 23.19 -6.36 -24.36
C ARG A 5 22.49 -7.23 -23.32
N ASP A 6 21.29 -6.83 -22.90
CA ASP A 6 20.44 -7.55 -21.94
C ASP A 6 19.46 -8.53 -22.61
N GLU A 7 19.61 -8.81 -23.91
CA GLU A 7 18.70 -9.70 -24.66
C GLU A 7 18.60 -11.11 -24.06
N SER A 8 19.72 -11.68 -23.61
CA SER A 8 19.71 -13.01 -22.99
C SER A 8 18.87 -13.01 -21.71
N VAL A 9 19.00 -11.98 -20.88
CA VAL A 9 18.23 -11.78 -19.65
C VAL A 9 16.73 -11.62 -19.96
N ARG A 10 16.39 -10.84 -20.99
CA ARG A 10 15.00 -10.68 -21.46
C ARG A 10 14.41 -11.99 -21.98
N ALA A 11 15.19 -12.78 -22.72
CA ALA A 11 14.76 -14.07 -23.22
C ALA A 11 14.49 -15.06 -22.07
N ARG A 12 15.26 -14.99 -20.98
CA ARG A 12 15.00 -15.79 -19.76
C ARG A 12 13.69 -15.38 -19.11
N PHE A 13 13.48 -14.07 -18.88
CA PHE A 13 12.19 -13.58 -18.36
C PHE A 13 11.01 -14.01 -19.24
N ALA A 14 11.15 -14.00 -20.57
CA ALA A 14 10.08 -14.41 -21.45
C ALA A 14 9.82 -15.93 -21.42
N ASN A 15 10.86 -16.76 -21.39
CA ASN A 15 10.75 -18.19 -21.71
C ASN A 15 10.86 -19.14 -20.50
N GLU A 16 11.49 -18.73 -19.40
CA GLU A 16 11.56 -19.54 -18.16
C GLU A 16 10.23 -19.39 -17.39
N LEU A 17 9.22 -20.20 -17.75
CA LEU A 17 7.85 -20.08 -17.22
C LEU A 17 7.65 -20.74 -15.85
N ASP A 18 8.61 -21.53 -15.39
CA ASP A 18 8.62 -22.28 -14.14
C ASP A 18 9.40 -21.57 -13.01
N ARG A 19 9.81 -20.32 -13.24
CA ARG A 19 10.57 -19.51 -12.28
C ARG A 19 9.88 -18.21 -11.94
N ASN A 20 10.09 -17.79 -10.69
CA ASN A 20 9.64 -16.51 -10.18
C ASN A 20 10.73 -15.46 -10.43
N PHE A 21 10.32 -14.27 -10.84
CA PHE A 21 11.26 -13.22 -11.23
C PHE A 21 10.97 -11.92 -10.51
N SER A 22 12.01 -11.32 -9.96
CA SER A 22 12.05 -9.90 -9.67
C SER A 22 12.87 -9.19 -10.74
N VAL A 23 12.22 -8.47 -11.63
CA VAL A 23 12.91 -7.73 -12.69
C VAL A 23 13.14 -6.29 -12.25
N VAL A 24 14.41 -5.91 -12.10
CA VAL A 24 14.84 -4.52 -11.90
C VAL A 24 15.01 -3.88 -13.28
N ALA A 25 14.11 -2.98 -13.64
CA ALA A 25 13.99 -2.49 -15.00
C ALA A 25 14.04 -0.96 -15.05
N SER A 26 15.17 -0.42 -15.50
CA SER A 26 15.41 1.02 -15.51
C SER A 26 14.47 1.78 -16.46
N ALA A 27 14.49 3.12 -16.36
CA ALA A 27 13.62 3.98 -17.17
C ALA A 27 13.74 3.72 -18.68
N GLY A 28 12.61 3.48 -19.32
CA GLY A 28 12.55 3.24 -20.77
C GLY A 28 13.13 1.89 -21.22
N SER A 29 13.28 0.92 -20.30
CA SER A 29 13.81 -0.42 -20.59
C SER A 29 12.84 -1.37 -21.28
N GLY A 30 11.61 -0.94 -21.58
CA GLY A 30 10.63 -1.78 -22.29
C GLY A 30 9.95 -2.83 -21.40
N LYS A 31 9.69 -2.51 -20.12
CA LYS A 31 8.94 -3.34 -19.14
C LYS A 31 7.70 -3.99 -19.74
N THR A 32 6.79 -3.18 -20.27
CA THR A 32 5.53 -3.64 -20.87
C THR A 32 5.76 -4.58 -22.07
N THR A 33 6.79 -4.32 -22.88
CA THR A 33 7.16 -5.20 -24.00
C THR A 33 7.64 -6.55 -23.49
N ALA A 34 8.48 -6.56 -22.45
CA ALA A 34 8.96 -7.80 -21.84
C ALA A 34 7.81 -8.63 -21.23
N ILE A 35 6.88 -7.99 -20.52
CA ILE A 35 5.66 -8.64 -20.00
C ILE A 35 4.86 -9.24 -21.15
N THR A 36 4.62 -8.46 -22.22
CA THR A 36 3.92 -8.94 -23.42
C THR A 36 4.59 -10.19 -23.99
N GLN A 37 5.92 -10.18 -24.14
CA GLN A 37 6.68 -11.34 -24.65
C GLN A 37 6.56 -12.57 -23.74
N ARG A 38 6.55 -12.40 -22.41
CA ARG A 38 6.32 -13.51 -21.48
C ARG A 38 4.92 -14.11 -21.67
N VAL A 39 3.89 -13.28 -21.84
CA VAL A 39 2.53 -13.78 -22.10
C VAL A 39 2.43 -14.51 -23.45
N LEU A 40 3.13 -14.03 -24.49
CA LEU A 40 3.25 -14.76 -25.76
C LEU A 40 3.92 -16.13 -25.58
N SER A 41 5.01 -16.20 -24.80
CA SER A 41 5.66 -17.47 -24.48
C SER A 41 4.75 -18.42 -23.71
N ILE A 42 3.91 -17.92 -22.79
CA ILE A 42 2.85 -18.72 -22.14
C ILE A 42 1.86 -19.25 -23.20
N ALA A 43 1.43 -18.40 -24.14
CA ALA A 43 0.48 -18.78 -25.17
C ALA A 43 1.03 -19.81 -26.18
N ARG A 44 2.35 -19.83 -26.38
CA ARG A 44 3.06 -20.84 -27.19
C ARG A 44 3.28 -22.16 -26.44
N SER A 45 3.14 -22.16 -25.12
CA SER A 45 3.39 -23.36 -24.32
C SER A 45 2.31 -24.44 -24.54
N PRO A 46 2.63 -25.73 -24.35
CA PRO A 46 1.65 -26.82 -24.48
C PRO A 46 0.43 -26.65 -23.55
N ASN A 47 0.62 -26.03 -22.39
CA ASN A 47 -0.41 -25.85 -21.36
C ASN A 47 -1.10 -24.47 -21.44
N ALA A 48 -0.97 -23.75 -22.56
CA ALA A 48 -1.48 -22.39 -22.71
C ALA A 48 -2.97 -22.24 -22.32
N THR A 49 -3.82 -23.18 -22.72
CA THR A 49 -5.27 -23.15 -22.45
C THR A 49 -5.60 -23.32 -20.97
N GLU A 50 -4.71 -23.93 -20.19
CA GLU A 50 -4.81 -24.07 -18.74
C GLU A 50 -4.24 -22.84 -18.01
N ILE A 51 -3.12 -22.30 -18.50
CA ILE A 51 -2.39 -21.24 -17.82
C ILE A 51 -3.05 -19.87 -18.02
N LEU A 52 -3.42 -19.54 -19.27
CA LEU A 52 -3.89 -18.20 -19.63
C LEU A 52 -5.14 -17.74 -18.85
N PRO A 53 -6.16 -18.58 -18.58
CA PRO A 53 -7.32 -18.16 -17.80
C PRO A 53 -7.00 -17.82 -16.34
N ARG A 54 -5.86 -18.30 -15.82
CA ARG A 54 -5.38 -18.07 -14.44
C ARG A 54 -4.34 -16.95 -14.36
N LEU A 55 -4.00 -16.35 -15.49
CA LEU A 55 -3.05 -15.25 -15.56
C LEU A 55 -3.69 -13.97 -15.01
N VAL A 56 -2.97 -13.30 -14.12
CA VAL A 56 -3.33 -12.05 -13.46
C VAL A 56 -2.23 -11.05 -13.74
N VAL A 57 -2.47 -10.12 -14.64
CA VAL A 57 -1.55 -9.02 -14.94
C VAL A 57 -2.07 -7.75 -14.28
N VAL A 58 -1.31 -7.23 -13.33
CA VAL A 58 -1.71 -6.05 -12.55
C VAL A 58 -0.81 -4.86 -12.88
N THR A 59 -1.43 -3.70 -13.01
CA THR A 59 -0.78 -2.42 -13.34
C THR A 59 -1.30 -1.31 -12.44
N PHE A 60 -0.64 -0.15 -12.46
CA PHE A 60 -1.03 0.99 -11.63
C PHE A 60 -2.38 1.62 -12.02
N THR A 61 -2.79 1.54 -13.30
CA THR A 61 -4.04 2.16 -13.77
C THR A 61 -4.84 1.22 -14.68
N ASN A 62 -6.18 1.33 -14.66
CA ASN A 62 -7.04 0.57 -15.56
C ASN A 62 -6.69 0.80 -17.03
N ARG A 63 -6.34 2.04 -17.40
CA ARG A 63 -5.90 2.38 -18.75
C ARG A 63 -4.62 1.63 -19.15
N ALA A 64 -3.62 1.56 -18.28
CA ALA A 64 -2.39 0.82 -18.55
C ALA A 64 -2.64 -0.68 -18.72
N ALA A 65 -3.53 -1.25 -17.89
CA ALA A 65 -3.96 -2.64 -18.03
C ALA A 65 -4.66 -2.90 -19.37
N ASP A 66 -5.58 -2.02 -19.78
CA ASP A 66 -6.29 -2.14 -21.05
C ASP A 66 -5.36 -2.02 -22.25
N GLU A 67 -4.46 -1.03 -22.25
CA GLU A 67 -3.43 -0.86 -23.27
C GLU A 67 -2.53 -2.10 -23.37
N MET A 68 -2.13 -2.69 -22.23
CA MET A 68 -1.31 -3.90 -22.19
C MET A 68 -2.08 -5.13 -22.70
N LYS A 69 -3.36 -5.28 -22.34
CA LYS A 69 -4.24 -6.37 -22.81
C LYS A 69 -4.44 -6.29 -24.33
N GLN A 70 -4.73 -5.10 -24.85
CA GLN A 70 -4.92 -4.87 -26.28
C GLN A 70 -3.66 -5.17 -27.08
N ARG A 71 -2.50 -4.67 -26.63
CA ARG A 71 -1.20 -4.95 -27.26
C ARG A 71 -0.90 -6.44 -27.30
N THR A 72 -1.12 -7.13 -26.19
CA THR A 72 -0.88 -8.58 -26.10
C THR A 72 -1.84 -9.36 -27.00
N ARG A 73 -3.12 -8.98 -27.03
CA ARG A 73 -4.11 -9.57 -27.95
C ARG A 73 -3.68 -9.41 -29.41
N GLN A 74 -3.23 -8.22 -29.80
CA GLN A 74 -2.79 -7.97 -31.17
C GLN A 74 -1.59 -8.84 -31.53
N ALA A 75 -0.58 -8.92 -30.66
CA ALA A 75 0.58 -9.78 -30.88
C ALA A 75 0.19 -11.28 -30.98
N LEU A 76 -0.78 -11.74 -30.18
CA LEU A 76 -1.30 -13.12 -30.26
C LEU A 76 -2.01 -13.41 -31.60
N LEU A 77 -2.71 -12.42 -32.17
CA LEU A 77 -3.38 -12.55 -33.47
C LEU A 77 -2.37 -12.65 -34.62
N GLU A 78 -1.27 -11.92 -34.53
CA GLU A 78 -0.19 -11.93 -35.53
C GLU A 78 0.56 -13.28 -35.59
N GLU A 79 0.58 -14.03 -34.48
CA GLU A 79 1.23 -15.35 -34.40
C GLU A 79 0.40 -16.52 -34.96
N ASN A 80 -0.84 -16.27 -35.38
CA ASN A 80 -1.74 -17.29 -35.93
C ASN A 80 -1.91 -18.52 -35.00
N LEU A 81 -2.00 -18.28 -33.69
CA LEU A 81 -2.18 -19.33 -32.67
C LEU A 81 -3.57 -19.97 -32.76
N ARG A 82 -3.69 -21.22 -32.28
CA ARG A 82 -4.96 -21.97 -32.21
C ARG A 82 -6.07 -21.14 -31.56
N GLN A 83 -7.29 -21.23 -32.09
CA GLN A 83 -8.45 -20.48 -31.60
C GLN A 83 -8.72 -20.68 -30.11
N GLU A 84 -8.53 -21.91 -29.60
CA GLU A 84 -8.67 -22.25 -28.18
C GLU A 84 -7.75 -21.43 -27.26
N VAL A 85 -6.52 -21.15 -27.72
CA VAL A 85 -5.54 -20.34 -26.98
C VAL A 85 -5.99 -18.89 -26.91
N GLN A 86 -6.55 -18.36 -28.02
CA GLN A 86 -7.09 -17.00 -28.07
C GLN A 86 -8.31 -16.86 -27.13
N THR A 87 -9.19 -17.86 -27.11
CA THR A 87 -10.33 -17.90 -26.18
C THR A 87 -9.87 -17.99 -24.73
N ALA A 88 -8.82 -18.77 -24.44
CA ALA A 88 -8.24 -18.87 -23.11
C ALA A 88 -7.62 -17.54 -22.65
N PHE A 89 -6.90 -16.83 -23.54
CA PHE A 89 -6.36 -15.50 -23.26
C PHE A 89 -7.45 -14.48 -22.91
N ASN A 90 -8.63 -14.56 -23.53
CA ASN A 90 -9.72 -13.62 -23.22
C ASN A 90 -10.22 -13.73 -21.76
N ARG A 91 -9.95 -14.85 -21.09
CA ARG A 91 -10.24 -15.05 -19.65
C ARG A 91 -9.12 -14.57 -18.72
N ALA A 92 -7.94 -14.25 -19.26
CA ALA A 92 -6.85 -13.68 -18.46
C ALA A 92 -7.30 -12.33 -17.86
N PHE A 93 -6.93 -12.13 -16.60
CA PHE A 93 -7.18 -10.89 -15.89
C PHE A 93 -6.10 -9.86 -16.23
N PHE A 94 -6.54 -8.68 -16.63
CA PHE A 94 -5.71 -7.47 -16.76
C PHE A 94 -6.45 -6.36 -16.04
N GLY A 95 -5.83 -5.73 -15.05
CA GLY A 95 -6.48 -4.69 -14.27
C GLY A 95 -5.55 -4.02 -13.27
N THR A 96 -6.14 -3.32 -12.31
CA THR A 96 -5.43 -2.84 -11.12
C THR A 96 -5.45 -3.88 -10.02
N ILE A 97 -4.64 -3.68 -8.97
CA ILE A 97 -4.66 -4.52 -7.77
C ILE A 97 -6.04 -4.45 -7.10
N HIS A 98 -6.65 -3.26 -7.02
CA HIS A 98 -8.01 -3.06 -6.53
C HIS A 98 -9.04 -3.90 -7.30
N SER A 99 -9.01 -3.89 -8.64
CA SER A 99 -9.88 -4.73 -9.45
C SER A 99 -9.65 -6.22 -9.23
N PHE A 100 -8.43 -6.65 -8.93
CA PHE A 100 -8.14 -8.04 -8.59
C PHE A 100 -8.69 -8.40 -7.20
N CYS A 101 -8.54 -7.50 -6.21
CA CYS A 101 -9.15 -7.66 -4.89
C CYS A 101 -10.68 -7.77 -5.01
N MET A 102 -11.31 -6.90 -5.81
CA MET A 102 -12.74 -6.96 -6.08
C MET A 102 -13.16 -8.29 -6.76
N LYS A 103 -12.33 -8.82 -7.67
CA LYS A 103 -12.55 -10.16 -8.24
C LYS A 103 -12.53 -11.24 -7.15
N LEU A 104 -11.53 -11.22 -6.26
CA LEU A 104 -11.44 -12.19 -5.15
C LEU A 104 -12.65 -12.09 -4.22
N LEU A 105 -13.09 -10.88 -3.88
CA LEU A 105 -14.27 -10.66 -3.04
C LEU A 105 -15.56 -11.10 -3.72
N THR A 106 -15.68 -10.91 -5.03
CA THR A 106 -16.85 -11.40 -5.79
C THR A 106 -16.90 -12.93 -5.80
N ASP A 107 -15.76 -13.58 -6.03
CA ASP A 107 -15.69 -15.04 -6.19
C ASP A 107 -15.71 -15.78 -4.83
N PHE A 108 -15.11 -15.19 -3.79
CA PHE A 108 -14.85 -15.85 -2.50
C PHE A 108 -15.41 -15.10 -1.28
N GLY A 109 -16.02 -13.92 -1.45
CA GLY A 109 -16.52 -13.10 -0.34
C GLY A 109 -17.58 -13.77 0.54
N HIS A 110 -18.28 -14.78 0.02
CA HIS A 110 -19.21 -15.61 0.78
C HIS A 110 -18.56 -16.32 1.98
N TYR A 111 -17.24 -16.58 1.96
CA TYR A 111 -16.53 -17.13 3.12
C TYR A 111 -16.43 -16.14 4.30
N LEU A 112 -16.50 -14.83 4.03
CA LEU A 112 -16.56 -13.79 5.06
C LEU A 112 -18.00 -13.33 5.32
N GLY A 113 -19.00 -13.95 4.68
CA GLY A 113 -20.40 -13.54 4.80
C GLY A 113 -20.72 -12.22 4.08
N LEU A 114 -19.89 -11.79 3.13
CA LEU A 114 -20.12 -10.54 2.40
C LEU A 114 -21.40 -10.62 1.54
N PRO A 115 -22.18 -9.54 1.46
CA PRO A 115 -23.31 -9.45 0.54
C PRO A 115 -22.84 -9.41 -0.91
N ALA A 116 -23.75 -9.75 -1.83
CA ALA A 116 -23.50 -9.67 -3.27
C ALA A 116 -24.71 -9.02 -3.98
N PRO A 117 -24.49 -8.04 -4.87
CA PRO A 117 -23.20 -7.50 -5.33
C PRO A 117 -22.55 -6.52 -4.33
N LEU A 118 -21.23 -6.37 -4.43
CA LEU A 118 -20.48 -5.29 -3.78
C LEU A 118 -20.14 -4.21 -4.82
N GLU A 119 -20.32 -2.95 -4.45
CA GLU A 119 -20.05 -1.79 -5.30
C GLU A 119 -19.02 -0.86 -4.65
N LEU A 120 -18.17 -0.26 -5.48
CA LEU A 120 -17.16 0.69 -5.02
C LEU A 120 -17.81 2.04 -4.72
N VAL A 121 -17.58 2.56 -3.52
CA VAL A 121 -17.84 3.96 -3.17
C VAL A 121 -16.51 4.71 -3.08
N GLU A 122 -16.38 5.78 -3.87
CA GLU A 122 -15.17 6.62 -3.88
C GLU A 122 -15.28 7.79 -2.89
N ASP A 123 -16.49 8.34 -2.74
CA ASP A 123 -16.84 9.38 -1.77
C ASP A 123 -17.98 8.87 -0.90
N ASP A 124 -17.69 8.65 0.37
CA ASP A 124 -18.60 8.09 1.36
C ASP A 124 -18.97 9.12 2.45
N ASP A 125 -18.84 10.43 2.19
CA ASP A 125 -19.14 11.46 3.19
C ASP A 125 -20.61 11.49 3.62
N ASP A 126 -21.55 11.39 2.68
CA ASP A 126 -22.99 11.32 3.01
C ASP A 126 -23.32 10.06 3.81
N LEU A 127 -22.70 8.93 3.44
CA LEU A 127 -22.85 7.65 4.10
C LEU A 127 -22.28 7.67 5.52
N TRP A 128 -21.15 8.36 5.71
CA TRP A 128 -20.57 8.61 7.03
C TRP A 128 -21.48 9.47 7.91
N GLN A 129 -22.10 10.52 7.34
CA GLN A 129 -23.05 11.35 8.10
C GLN A 129 -24.28 10.55 8.54
N GLU A 130 -24.81 9.70 7.67
CA GLU A 130 -25.90 8.78 8.00
C GLU A 130 -25.50 7.82 9.13
N PHE A 131 -24.34 7.17 8.99
CA PHE A 131 -23.78 6.31 10.03
C PHE A 131 -23.64 7.07 11.36
N ALA A 132 -23.02 8.25 11.35
CA ALA A 132 -22.78 9.03 12.56
C ALA A 132 -24.08 9.47 13.25
N GLN A 133 -25.15 9.74 12.50
CA GLN A 133 -26.47 10.05 13.05
C GLN A 133 -27.19 8.81 13.62
N SER A 134 -26.95 7.63 13.06
CA SER A 134 -27.51 6.36 13.54
C SER A 134 -26.85 5.87 14.84
N GLN A 135 -25.62 6.32 15.11
CA GLN A 135 -24.85 5.88 16.27
C GLN A 135 -25.39 6.46 17.58
N THR A 136 -26.01 5.59 18.39
CA THR A 136 -26.59 5.98 19.69
C THR A 136 -25.59 5.88 20.85
N ARG A 137 -24.52 5.10 20.69
CA ARG A 137 -23.53 4.83 21.74
C ARG A 137 -22.19 4.41 21.16
N ILE A 138 -21.14 5.13 21.56
CA ILE A 138 -19.74 4.76 21.26
C ILE A 138 -19.04 4.18 22.49
N ALA A 139 -17.84 3.61 22.27
CA ALA A 139 -16.97 3.08 23.31
C ALA A 139 -17.57 1.90 24.08
N ARG A 140 -18.21 0.96 23.37
CA ARG A 140 -18.70 -0.32 23.91
C ARG A 140 -17.56 -1.29 24.20
N SER A 141 -16.42 -1.09 23.55
CA SER A 141 -15.14 -1.77 23.81
C SER A 141 -14.56 -1.49 25.20
N LEU A 142 -15.06 -0.46 25.90
CA LEU A 142 -14.60 -0.05 27.23
C LEU A 142 -15.62 -0.44 28.31
N GLY A 143 -15.12 -0.77 29.51
CA GLY A 143 -15.98 -0.87 30.70
C GLY A 143 -16.59 0.49 31.07
N ASP A 144 -17.74 0.51 31.75
CA ASP A 144 -18.48 1.75 32.00
C ASP A 144 -17.67 2.83 32.74
N LYS A 145 -16.80 2.44 33.68
CA LYS A 145 -15.91 3.37 34.39
C LYS A 145 -14.86 3.99 33.46
N ASP A 146 -14.22 3.17 32.64
CA ASP A 146 -13.17 3.60 31.71
C ASP A 146 -13.76 4.45 30.58
N ARG A 147 -14.96 4.11 30.08
CA ARG A 147 -15.71 4.95 29.13
C ARG A 147 -16.01 6.31 29.74
N ALA A 148 -16.58 6.35 30.94
CA ALA A 148 -16.89 7.61 31.61
C ALA A 148 -15.63 8.47 31.80
N MET A 149 -14.51 7.85 32.19
CA MET A 149 -13.24 8.56 32.35
C MET A 149 -12.69 9.08 31.00
N LEU A 150 -12.68 8.27 29.94
CA LEU A 150 -12.19 8.67 28.63
C LEU A 150 -12.97 9.89 28.08
N LEU A 151 -14.30 9.86 28.20
CA LEU A 151 -15.17 10.92 27.69
C LEU A 151 -14.98 12.26 28.42
N ARG A 152 -14.31 12.27 29.59
CA ARG A 152 -13.87 13.50 30.25
C ARG A 152 -12.69 14.15 29.54
N PHE A 153 -11.87 13.39 28.80
CA PHE A 153 -10.68 13.90 28.12
C PHE A 153 -10.85 14.09 26.62
N VAL A 154 -11.66 13.24 25.98
CA VAL A 154 -11.83 13.21 24.52
C VAL A 154 -13.30 13.26 24.17
N GLN A 155 -13.70 14.18 23.31
CA GLN A 155 -15.10 14.28 22.90
C GLN A 155 -15.45 13.13 21.94
N ALA A 156 -16.72 12.71 21.97
CA ALA A 156 -17.23 11.67 21.08
C ALA A 156 -16.95 11.99 19.60
N ARG A 157 -17.12 13.25 19.19
CA ARG A 157 -16.83 13.69 17.82
C ARG A 157 -15.36 13.46 17.41
N ASP A 158 -14.42 13.67 18.33
CA ASP A 158 -12.98 13.56 18.04
C ASP A 158 -12.61 12.07 17.93
N LEU A 159 -13.29 11.19 18.68
CA LEU A 159 -13.18 9.73 18.55
C LEU A 159 -13.73 9.23 17.21
N MET A 160 -14.86 9.77 16.77
CA MET A 160 -15.47 9.47 15.46
C MET A 160 -14.55 9.93 14.32
N GLU A 161 -14.01 11.15 14.41
CA GLU A 161 -13.07 11.69 13.42
C GLU A 161 -11.75 10.91 13.40
N LEU A 162 -11.25 10.47 14.55
CA LEU A 162 -10.09 9.58 14.63
C LEU A 162 -10.34 8.24 13.89
N ALA A 163 -11.53 7.67 14.05
CA ALA A 163 -11.92 6.46 13.32
C ALA A 163 -11.99 6.71 11.81
N ARG A 164 -12.61 7.81 11.38
CA ARG A 164 -12.74 8.21 9.96
C ARG A 164 -11.37 8.41 9.30
N CYS A 165 -10.46 9.13 9.97
CA CYS A 165 -9.12 9.42 9.46
C CYS A 165 -8.21 8.18 9.38
N SER A 166 -8.55 7.09 10.07
CA SER A 166 -7.75 5.85 10.05
C SER A 166 -8.02 4.99 8.80
N GLY A 167 -8.99 5.35 7.96
CA GLY A 167 -9.31 4.65 6.71
C GLY A 167 -9.79 3.22 6.93
N SER A 168 -9.45 2.29 6.02
CA SER A 168 -9.80 0.86 6.13
C SER A 168 -8.67 -0.02 6.67
N ALA A 169 -7.49 0.55 6.94
CA ALA A 169 -6.42 -0.19 7.57
C ALA A 169 -6.85 -0.52 9.01
N ALA A 170 -6.90 -1.80 9.37
CA ALA A 170 -7.33 -2.22 10.69
C ALA A 170 -6.48 -1.53 11.76
N ILE A 171 -7.13 -0.70 12.59
CA ILE A 171 -6.48 -0.05 13.72
C ILE A 171 -5.98 -1.17 14.66
N ARG A 172 -4.68 -1.18 14.91
CA ARG A 172 -4.10 -2.12 15.89
C ARG A 172 -4.59 -1.75 17.27
N VAL A 173 -5.46 -2.57 17.82
CA VAL A 173 -6.03 -2.39 19.15
C VAL A 173 -4.95 -2.67 20.20
N PRO A 174 -4.58 -1.67 21.04
CA PRO A 174 -3.61 -1.89 22.11
C PRO A 174 -4.24 -2.72 23.25
N PRO A 175 -3.44 -3.46 24.03
CA PRO A 175 -3.93 -4.11 25.24
C PRO A 175 -4.35 -3.02 26.23
N LEU A 176 -5.64 -3.00 26.58
CA LEU A 176 -6.16 -1.98 27.47
C LEU A 176 -6.08 -2.44 28.93
N SER A 177 -5.50 -1.57 29.77
CA SER A 177 -5.54 -1.68 31.22
C SER A 177 -6.51 -0.64 31.80
N SER A 178 -6.95 -0.82 33.05
CA SER A 178 -7.76 0.18 33.74
C SER A 178 -7.03 1.51 33.88
N CYS A 179 -7.77 2.61 33.97
CA CYS A 179 -7.19 3.94 34.17
C CYS A 179 -6.18 3.94 35.33
N PRO A 180 -4.92 4.38 35.11
CA PRO A 180 -3.90 4.31 36.13
C PRO A 180 -4.20 5.26 37.30
N PRO A 181 -3.80 4.92 38.52
CA PRO A 181 -3.82 5.89 39.62
C PRO A 181 -2.84 7.02 39.34
N LEU A 182 -3.20 8.22 39.78
CA LEU A 182 -2.38 9.42 39.64
C LEU A 182 -1.73 9.77 40.97
N ASP A 183 -0.43 10.04 40.95
CA ASP A 183 0.32 10.52 42.10
C ASP A 183 1.24 11.68 41.70
N PHE A 184 0.92 12.86 42.23
CA PHE A 184 1.64 14.11 41.99
C PHE A 184 2.41 14.61 43.21
N ALA A 185 2.63 13.79 44.24
CA ALA A 185 3.35 14.19 45.46
C ALA A 185 4.72 14.83 45.15
N ASP A 186 5.47 14.25 44.22
CA ASP A 186 6.79 14.76 43.80
C ASP A 186 6.71 16.14 43.13
N VAL A 187 5.62 16.43 42.43
CA VAL A 187 5.37 17.73 41.77
C VAL A 187 5.08 18.79 42.83
N HIS A 188 4.25 18.45 43.82
CA HIS A 188 3.93 19.35 44.94
C HIS A 188 5.11 19.58 45.89
N ALA A 189 6.07 18.66 45.95
CA ALA A 189 7.29 18.79 46.75
C ALA A 189 8.36 19.71 46.14
N GLN A 190 8.23 20.12 44.86
CA GLN A 190 9.23 20.97 44.22
C GLN A 190 9.21 22.40 44.81
N PRO A 191 10.36 22.94 45.26
CA PRO A 191 10.42 24.30 45.78
C PRO A 191 10.40 25.33 44.65
N ASP A 192 9.65 26.41 44.84
CA ASP A 192 9.67 27.56 43.93
C ASP A 192 10.74 28.58 44.39
N LYS A 193 11.77 28.78 43.56
CA LYS A 193 12.83 29.77 43.82
C LYS A 193 12.48 31.18 43.30
N GLY A 194 11.21 31.41 42.95
CA GLY A 194 10.63 32.74 42.69
C GLY A 194 10.62 33.18 41.23
N ASN A 195 11.34 32.50 40.32
CA ASN A 195 11.46 32.90 38.91
C ASN A 195 10.92 31.86 37.91
N ASP A 196 10.39 30.72 38.39
CA ASP A 196 10.10 29.55 37.56
C ASP A 196 8.60 29.25 37.42
N ASN A 197 7.71 30.04 38.03
CA ASN A 197 6.25 29.83 38.06
C ASN A 197 5.81 28.43 38.55
N ILE A 198 6.64 27.78 39.37
CA ILE A 198 6.36 26.44 39.92
C ILE A 198 5.09 26.49 40.79
N SER A 199 4.97 27.48 41.67
CA SER A 199 3.80 27.65 42.55
C SER A 199 2.50 27.82 41.75
N LYS A 200 2.58 28.49 40.60
CA LYS A 200 1.42 28.68 39.70
C LYS A 200 0.98 27.36 39.06
N SER A 201 1.93 26.53 38.65
CA SER A 201 1.66 25.21 38.07
C SER A 201 1.13 24.22 39.12
N GLN A 202 1.66 24.28 40.35
CA GLN A 202 1.15 23.50 41.47
C GLN A 202 -0.28 23.92 41.86
N ALA A 203 -0.59 25.22 41.84
CA ALA A 203 -1.95 25.71 42.10
C ALA A 203 -2.94 25.21 41.04
N GLU A 204 -2.60 25.32 39.75
CA GLU A 204 -3.38 24.77 38.64
C GLU A 204 -3.57 23.25 38.79
N LEU A 205 -2.52 22.52 39.19
CA LEU A 205 -2.60 21.09 39.41
C LEU A 205 -3.59 20.71 40.53
N ARG A 206 -3.58 21.43 41.66
CA ARG A 206 -4.53 21.18 42.76
C ARG A 206 -5.97 21.40 42.33
N GLU A 207 -6.23 22.47 41.58
CA GLU A 207 -7.57 22.70 41.03
C GLU A 207 -7.97 21.57 40.08
N TRP A 208 -7.04 21.14 39.22
CA TRP A 208 -7.28 20.03 38.31
C TRP A 208 -7.53 18.70 39.04
N GLU A 209 -6.77 18.38 40.09
CA GLU A 209 -6.96 17.18 40.92
C GLU A 209 -8.35 17.18 41.58
N ALA A 210 -8.81 18.33 42.06
CA ALA A 210 -10.15 18.49 42.61
C ALA A 210 -11.24 18.27 41.54
N ARG A 211 -11.05 18.80 40.33
CA ARG A 211 -11.96 18.56 39.19
C ARG A 211 -11.97 17.08 38.79
N HIS A 212 -10.80 16.44 38.75
CA HIS A 212 -10.64 15.03 38.41
C HIS A 212 -11.34 14.10 39.41
N ALA A 213 -11.24 14.40 40.71
CA ALA A 213 -11.90 13.63 41.77
C ALA A 213 -13.42 13.87 41.84
N GLY A 214 -13.91 15.00 41.32
CA GLY A 214 -15.35 15.31 41.25
C GLY A 214 -16.02 14.87 39.96
N ASP A 215 -17.27 15.32 39.75
CA ASP A 215 -18.17 14.89 38.67
C ASP A 215 -18.11 15.77 37.41
N TRP A 216 -16.97 16.41 37.14
CA TRP A 216 -16.82 17.26 35.96
C TRP A 216 -16.92 16.43 34.68
N GLU A 217 -17.84 16.82 33.78
CA GLU A 217 -18.08 16.14 32.50
C GLU A 217 -16.89 16.23 31.54
N TYR A 218 -16.16 17.35 31.54
CA TYR A 218 -14.97 17.55 30.71
C TYR A 218 -13.80 18.10 31.53
N LEU A 219 -12.63 17.49 31.36
CA LEU A 219 -11.37 17.79 32.01
C LEU A 219 -10.35 18.24 30.97
N ARG A 220 -10.10 19.55 30.92
CA ARG A 220 -8.97 20.09 30.17
C ARG A 220 -7.65 19.66 30.85
N TRP A 221 -6.62 19.35 30.05
CA TRP A 221 -5.27 19.12 30.57
C TRP A 221 -4.76 20.35 31.33
N PRO A 222 -4.14 20.16 32.51
CA PRO A 222 -3.65 21.28 33.31
C PRO A 222 -2.45 21.94 32.65
N ALA A 223 -2.38 23.27 32.75
CA ALA A 223 -1.28 24.05 32.17
C ALA A 223 -0.02 23.97 33.04
N CYS A 224 1.12 23.71 32.41
CA CYS A 224 2.42 23.85 33.04
C CYS A 224 2.99 25.23 32.69
N PHE A 225 3.11 26.12 33.69
CA PHE A 225 3.57 27.50 33.50
C PHE A 225 5.09 27.66 33.60
N THR A 226 5.83 26.56 33.72
CA THR A 226 7.28 26.54 33.99
C THR A 226 8.11 26.15 32.76
N ALA A 227 7.69 26.53 31.56
CA ALA A 227 8.32 26.08 30.31
C ALA A 227 9.85 26.32 30.24
N THR A 228 10.37 27.29 31.00
CA THR A 228 11.80 27.61 31.13
C THR A 228 12.57 26.69 32.09
N ASN A 229 11.88 26.03 33.03
CA ASN A 229 12.47 25.07 33.95
C ASN A 229 12.33 23.65 33.37
N ALA A 230 13.39 23.19 32.69
CA ALA A 230 13.40 21.90 32.01
C ALA A 230 13.18 20.72 32.98
N ARG A 231 13.76 20.77 34.18
CA ARG A 231 13.65 19.69 35.17
C ARG A 231 12.23 19.52 35.70
N PHE A 232 11.56 20.63 36.05
CA PHE A 232 10.17 20.57 36.51
C PHE A 232 9.23 20.16 35.37
N THR A 233 9.45 20.70 34.17
CA THR A 233 8.63 20.36 32.99
C THR A 233 8.75 18.88 32.64
N GLN A 234 9.95 18.30 32.75
CA GLN A 234 10.16 16.86 32.58
C GLN A 234 9.40 16.05 33.63
N LEU A 235 9.53 16.38 34.93
CA LEU A 235 8.80 15.70 35.99
C LEU A 235 7.28 15.77 35.77
N TRP A 236 6.76 16.93 35.36
CA TRP A 236 5.36 17.12 35.01
C TRP A 236 4.93 16.19 33.89
N GLN A 237 5.69 16.13 32.79
CA GLN A 237 5.42 15.24 31.67
C GLN A 237 5.46 13.77 32.09
N GLU A 238 6.45 13.36 32.89
CA GLU A 238 6.59 12.00 33.41
C GLU A 238 5.40 11.58 34.26
N LYS A 239 4.90 12.45 35.15
CA LYS A 239 3.74 12.15 36.00
C LYS A 239 2.43 12.07 35.23
N PHE A 240 2.27 12.84 34.15
CA PHE A 240 1.10 12.73 33.26
C PHE A 240 1.22 11.63 32.20
N ALA A 241 2.42 11.09 31.95
CA ALA A 241 2.65 10.13 30.88
C ALA A 241 1.77 8.86 30.97
N PRO A 242 1.57 8.23 32.14
CA PRO A 242 0.70 7.06 32.25
C PRO A 242 -0.75 7.34 31.84
N LEU A 243 -1.30 8.47 32.28
CA LEU A 243 -2.67 8.87 31.92
C LEU A 243 -2.79 9.24 30.45
N ARG A 244 -1.83 9.99 29.90
CA ARG A 244 -1.82 10.30 28.46
C ARG A 244 -1.76 9.04 27.62
N LYS A 245 -0.90 8.09 28.00
CA LYS A 245 -0.81 6.79 27.34
C LYS A 245 -2.14 6.04 27.41
N TRP A 246 -2.76 5.97 28.59
CA TRP A 246 -4.04 5.31 28.77
C TRP A 246 -5.15 5.97 27.94
N VAL A 247 -5.25 7.30 27.92
CA VAL A 247 -6.22 8.04 27.10
C VAL A 247 -6.01 7.75 25.62
N CYS A 248 -4.76 7.73 25.13
CA CYS A 248 -4.45 7.36 23.76
C CYS A 248 -4.87 5.91 23.46
N ASP A 249 -4.47 4.95 24.29
CA ASP A 249 -4.76 3.53 24.10
C ASP A 249 -6.29 3.29 24.10
N ALA A 250 -7.02 3.90 25.04
CA ALA A 250 -8.47 3.82 25.12
C ALA A 250 -9.15 4.47 23.91
N ALA A 251 -8.70 5.66 23.47
CA ALA A 251 -9.21 6.32 22.27
C ALA A 251 -8.98 5.47 21.01
N THR A 252 -7.83 4.80 20.90
CA THR A 252 -7.53 3.87 19.81
C THR A 252 -8.46 2.67 19.81
N CYS A 253 -8.77 2.09 20.98
CA CYS A 253 -9.75 1.00 21.07
C CYS A 253 -11.14 1.43 20.58
N VAL A 254 -11.59 2.63 20.98
CA VAL A 254 -12.88 3.16 20.54
C VAL A 254 -12.88 3.49 19.05
N ALA A 255 -11.80 4.06 18.53
CA ALA A 255 -11.69 4.34 17.10
C ALA A 255 -11.73 3.05 16.26
N ALA A 256 -11.07 1.98 16.72
CA ALA A 256 -11.12 0.67 16.07
C ALA A 256 -12.53 0.06 16.07
N GLU A 257 -13.27 0.22 17.17
CA GLU A 257 -14.68 -0.17 17.26
C GLU A 257 -15.52 0.57 16.22
N VAL A 258 -15.45 1.91 16.21
CA VAL A 258 -16.23 2.75 15.28
C VAL A 258 -15.87 2.47 13.82
N GLN A 259 -14.59 2.25 13.52
CA GLN A 259 -14.12 1.88 12.18
C GLN A 259 -14.76 0.56 11.72
N ARG A 260 -14.83 -0.44 12.60
CA ARG A 260 -15.47 -1.73 12.31
C ARG A 260 -16.98 -1.57 12.12
N ASP A 261 -17.64 -0.85 13.01
CA ASP A 261 -19.08 -0.58 12.89
C ASP A 261 -19.40 0.14 11.57
N TYR A 262 -18.53 1.05 11.12
CA TYR A 262 -18.70 1.74 9.85
C TYR A 262 -18.42 0.85 8.64
N LEU A 263 -17.43 -0.05 8.72
CA LEU A 263 -17.24 -1.08 7.71
C LEU A 263 -18.49 -1.96 7.57
N ASP A 264 -19.02 -2.47 8.68
CA ASP A 264 -20.23 -3.30 8.69
C ASP A 264 -21.42 -2.52 8.11
N PHE A 265 -21.59 -1.26 8.51
CA PHE A 265 -22.62 -0.38 7.95
C PHE A 265 -22.51 -0.24 6.42
N ARG A 266 -21.29 -0.04 5.88
CA ARG A 266 -21.09 0.02 4.42
C ARG A 266 -21.39 -1.31 3.75
N LEU A 267 -20.94 -2.42 4.34
CA LEU A 267 -21.19 -3.75 3.82
C LEU A 267 -22.69 -4.07 3.77
N ASP A 268 -23.47 -3.69 4.79
CA ASP A 268 -24.93 -3.87 4.80
C ASP A 268 -25.63 -3.13 3.64
N HIS A 269 -25.01 -2.05 3.13
CA HIS A 269 -25.46 -1.33 1.93
C HIS A 269 -24.89 -1.89 0.62
N GLY A 270 -24.09 -2.95 0.68
CA GLY A 270 -23.38 -3.51 -0.47
C GLY A 270 -22.24 -2.63 -0.96
N LEU A 271 -21.70 -1.75 -0.11
CA LEU A 271 -20.68 -0.76 -0.48
C LEU A 271 -19.32 -1.08 0.13
N VAL A 272 -18.26 -0.83 -0.64
CA VAL A 272 -16.86 -0.95 -0.21
C VAL A 272 -16.03 0.20 -0.75
N THR A 273 -15.04 0.66 0.01
CA THR A 273 -14.01 1.58 -0.48
C THR A 273 -12.81 0.82 -1.07
N TYR A 274 -11.90 1.53 -1.73
CA TYR A 274 -10.63 0.95 -2.18
C TYR A 274 -9.82 0.32 -1.04
N GLY A 275 -9.85 0.92 0.16
CA GLY A 275 -9.19 0.36 1.33
C GLY A 275 -9.83 -0.95 1.79
N ASP A 276 -11.16 -1.02 1.77
CA ASP A 276 -11.90 -2.23 2.17
C ASP A 276 -11.63 -3.38 1.21
N GLN A 277 -11.51 -3.09 -0.10
CA GLN A 277 -11.18 -4.11 -1.10
C GLN A 277 -9.89 -4.85 -0.75
N ILE A 278 -8.84 -4.10 -0.37
CA ILE A 278 -7.54 -4.68 -0.02
C ILE A 278 -7.63 -5.42 1.32
N ALA A 279 -8.23 -4.79 2.35
CA ALA A 279 -8.31 -5.36 3.69
C ALA A 279 -9.10 -6.67 3.71
N LEU A 280 -10.28 -6.71 3.06
CA LEU A 280 -11.12 -7.90 3.00
C LEU A 280 -10.49 -9.01 2.12
N ALA A 281 -9.78 -8.64 1.04
CA ALA A 281 -9.06 -9.62 0.22
C ALA A 281 -7.89 -10.24 0.99
N GLU A 282 -7.22 -9.47 1.82
CA GLU A 282 -6.17 -9.96 2.72
C GLU A 282 -6.76 -10.89 3.80
N GLU A 283 -7.91 -10.53 4.38
CA GLU A 283 -8.64 -11.38 5.32
C GLU A 283 -9.06 -12.71 4.69
N LEU A 284 -9.56 -12.69 3.44
CA LEU A 284 -9.86 -13.91 2.66
C LEU A 284 -8.64 -14.83 2.50
N LEU A 285 -7.47 -14.25 2.25
CA LEU A 285 -6.21 -14.99 2.08
C LEU A 285 -5.60 -15.49 3.39
N GLN A 286 -6.09 -14.99 4.53
CA GLN A 286 -5.79 -15.52 5.85
C GLN A 286 -6.87 -16.49 6.37
N HIS A 287 -8.09 -16.45 5.80
CA HIS A 287 -9.19 -17.30 6.22
C HIS A 287 -8.88 -18.79 5.98
N PRO A 288 -9.01 -19.67 7.00
CA PRO A 288 -8.51 -21.05 6.95
C PRO A 288 -9.01 -21.90 5.78
N ILE A 289 -10.24 -21.64 5.32
CA ILE A 289 -10.87 -22.38 4.21
C ILE A 289 -10.73 -21.62 2.90
N ALA A 290 -10.92 -20.30 2.92
CA ALA A 290 -10.97 -19.51 1.69
C ALA A 290 -9.57 -19.39 1.07
N ALA A 291 -8.55 -19.18 1.89
CA ALA A 291 -7.15 -19.12 1.45
C ALA A 291 -6.74 -20.38 0.66
N GLN A 292 -7.15 -21.56 1.15
CA GLN A 292 -6.88 -22.81 0.44
C GLN A 292 -7.58 -22.82 -0.93
N ARG A 293 -8.86 -22.45 -0.99
CA ARG A 293 -9.64 -22.41 -2.23
C ARG A 293 -9.08 -21.41 -3.25
N ILE A 294 -8.71 -20.23 -2.79
CA ILE A 294 -8.10 -19.20 -3.64
C ILE A 294 -6.78 -19.69 -4.24
N ARG A 295 -5.95 -20.41 -3.46
CA ARG A 295 -4.69 -20.98 -3.94
C ARG A 295 -4.89 -22.20 -4.85
N GLU A 296 -6.02 -22.89 -4.75
CA GLU A 296 -6.43 -23.96 -5.69
C GLU A 296 -6.75 -23.40 -7.10
N GLU A 297 -7.19 -22.14 -7.22
CA GLU A 297 -7.35 -21.46 -8.52
C GLU A 297 -6.03 -21.35 -9.29
N ASN A 298 -4.90 -21.47 -8.59
CA ASN A 298 -3.57 -21.59 -9.18
C ASN A 298 -3.19 -20.35 -10.02
N PHE A 299 -3.52 -19.16 -9.50
CA PHE A 299 -3.23 -17.88 -10.14
C PHE A 299 -1.75 -17.73 -10.47
N ARG A 300 -1.46 -17.10 -11.62
CA ARG A 300 -0.12 -16.65 -11.99
C ARG A 300 -0.12 -15.14 -12.11
N VAL A 301 0.58 -14.47 -11.22
CA VAL A 301 0.62 -13.01 -11.12
C VAL A 301 1.84 -12.44 -11.85
N ILE A 302 1.62 -11.41 -12.65
CA ILE A 302 2.65 -10.51 -13.17
C ILE A 302 2.32 -9.09 -12.71
N LEU A 303 3.15 -8.54 -11.84
CA LEU A 303 3.03 -7.19 -11.30
C LEU A 303 3.93 -6.22 -12.09
N ASP A 304 3.32 -5.20 -12.70
CA ASP A 304 4.04 -4.05 -13.26
C ASP A 304 4.10 -2.91 -12.23
N GLU A 305 5.12 -2.05 -12.35
CA GLU A 305 5.38 -0.93 -11.44
C GLU A 305 5.41 -1.34 -9.95
N ALA A 306 6.14 -2.41 -9.65
CA ALA A 306 6.24 -2.98 -8.31
C ALA A 306 6.71 -1.98 -7.23
N GLN A 307 7.49 -0.97 -7.61
CA GLN A 307 7.96 0.06 -6.69
C GLN A 307 6.86 0.96 -6.13
N ASP A 308 5.68 1.01 -6.77
CA ASP A 308 4.55 1.85 -6.37
C ASP A 308 3.45 1.06 -5.64
N THR A 309 3.76 -0.17 -5.22
CA THR A 309 2.81 -1.09 -4.56
C THR A 309 2.96 -1.04 -3.04
N GLU A 310 1.82 -0.96 -2.34
CA GLU A 310 1.78 -0.90 -0.87
C GLU A 310 1.97 -2.29 -0.23
N PRO A 311 2.37 -2.39 1.06
CA PRO A 311 2.59 -3.67 1.73
C PRO A 311 1.41 -4.67 1.68
N LEU A 312 0.19 -4.22 1.95
CA LEU A 312 -0.99 -5.10 1.92
C LEU A 312 -1.33 -5.54 0.50
N GLN A 313 -1.15 -4.68 -0.50
CA GLN A 313 -1.34 -5.01 -1.90
C GLN A 313 -0.37 -6.10 -2.36
N PHE A 314 0.92 -5.97 -2.00
CA PHE A 314 1.91 -7.03 -2.23
C PHE A 314 1.51 -8.34 -1.55
N SER A 315 1.07 -8.27 -0.30
CA SER A 315 0.62 -9.44 0.47
C SER A 315 -0.47 -10.19 -0.28
N VAL A 316 -1.54 -9.50 -0.73
CA VAL A 316 -2.64 -10.12 -1.47
C VAL A 316 -2.15 -10.86 -2.72
N LEU A 317 -1.30 -10.21 -3.53
CA LEU A 317 -0.79 -10.80 -4.77
C LEU A 317 0.11 -12.02 -4.51
N LEU A 318 1.00 -11.95 -3.53
CA LEU A 318 1.90 -13.03 -3.17
C LEU A 318 1.13 -14.21 -2.59
N GLU A 319 0.24 -13.96 -1.63
CA GLU A 319 -0.51 -14.98 -0.91
C GLU A 319 -1.45 -15.78 -1.82
N ALA A 320 -2.02 -15.14 -2.85
CA ALA A 320 -2.85 -15.80 -3.87
C ALA A 320 -2.08 -16.80 -4.76
N THR A 321 -0.74 -16.71 -4.80
CA THR A 321 0.13 -17.54 -5.67
C THR A 321 0.84 -18.68 -4.92
N ARG A 322 0.62 -18.80 -3.62
CA ARG A 322 1.25 -19.83 -2.77
C ARG A 322 0.57 -21.19 -2.92
N PRO A 323 1.22 -22.29 -2.49
CA PRO A 323 0.59 -23.59 -2.38
C PRO A 323 -0.65 -23.61 -1.46
N SER A 324 -1.64 -24.43 -1.77
CA SER A 324 -2.87 -24.66 -1.00
C SER A 324 -2.64 -24.90 0.50
N GLU A 325 -1.58 -25.64 0.83
CA GLU A 325 -1.17 -26.05 2.16
C GLU A 325 -0.42 -24.97 2.95
N ALA A 326 -0.10 -23.84 2.31
CA ALA A 326 0.66 -22.77 2.93
C ALA A 326 -0.10 -22.11 4.10
N ARG A 327 0.63 -21.78 5.16
CA ARG A 327 0.07 -21.17 6.38
C ARG A 327 0.89 -19.94 6.81
N GLY A 328 0.24 -19.08 7.59
CA GLY A 328 0.81 -17.79 8.00
C GLY A 328 1.09 -16.87 6.82
N LEU A 329 1.79 -15.77 7.04
CA LEU A 329 2.19 -14.83 6.00
C LEU A 329 3.59 -15.15 5.49
N TRP A 330 3.76 -15.24 4.16
CA TRP A 330 5.02 -15.66 3.55
C TRP A 330 6.18 -14.76 3.93
N LEU A 331 6.02 -13.44 3.90
CA LEU A 331 7.13 -12.53 4.19
C LEU A 331 7.64 -12.64 5.63
N GLN A 332 6.82 -13.16 6.56
CA GLN A 332 7.20 -13.34 7.96
C GLN A 332 7.94 -14.65 8.22
N ASN A 333 7.52 -15.74 7.57
CA ASN A 333 8.05 -17.09 7.84
C ASN A 333 8.91 -17.67 6.71
N GLN A 334 8.85 -17.07 5.52
CA GLN A 334 9.49 -17.49 4.27
C GLN A 334 9.29 -18.98 3.95
N HIS A 335 8.19 -19.56 4.43
CA HIS A 335 7.86 -20.96 4.26
C HIS A 335 6.76 -21.13 3.22
N LEU A 336 6.98 -22.02 2.25
CA LEU A 336 6.06 -22.29 1.14
C LEU A 336 5.66 -20.97 0.44
N GLY A 337 6.65 -20.31 -0.16
CA GLY A 337 6.44 -19.09 -0.93
C GLY A 337 5.64 -19.29 -2.21
N PRO A 338 5.53 -18.25 -3.06
CA PRO A 338 4.88 -18.35 -4.36
C PRO A 338 5.33 -19.60 -5.13
N ARG A 339 4.37 -20.32 -5.71
CA ARG A 339 4.68 -21.51 -6.52
C ARG A 339 5.68 -21.15 -7.65
N PRO A 340 6.55 -22.06 -8.08
CA PRO A 340 7.52 -21.78 -9.14
C PRO A 340 6.81 -21.34 -10.43
N GLY A 341 7.10 -20.13 -10.92
CA GLY A 341 6.48 -19.58 -12.12
C GLY A 341 5.13 -18.90 -11.89
N HIS A 342 4.70 -18.73 -10.65
CA HIS A 342 3.41 -18.13 -10.31
C HIS A 342 3.49 -16.66 -9.90
N PHE A 343 4.68 -16.13 -9.65
CA PHE A 343 4.84 -14.72 -9.31
C PHE A 343 6.02 -14.09 -10.04
N CYS A 344 5.74 -13.04 -10.81
CA CYS A 344 6.75 -12.18 -11.39
C CYS A 344 6.41 -10.73 -11.06
N MET A 345 7.42 -9.92 -10.80
CA MET A 345 7.27 -8.47 -10.63
C MET A 345 8.32 -7.73 -11.45
N VAL A 346 7.93 -6.57 -11.97
CA VAL A 346 8.78 -5.68 -12.76
C VAL A 346 8.68 -4.29 -12.15
N GLY A 347 9.82 -3.68 -11.82
CA GLY A 347 9.84 -2.36 -11.22
C GLY A 347 11.23 -1.75 -11.18
N ASP A 348 11.33 -0.54 -10.65
CA ASP A 348 12.58 0.20 -10.48
C ASP A 348 12.63 0.89 -9.12
N PHE A 349 13.57 0.49 -8.26
CA PHE A 349 13.78 1.09 -6.95
C PHE A 349 14.03 2.60 -7.02
N GLN A 350 14.56 3.11 -8.15
CA GLN A 350 14.86 4.52 -8.36
C GLN A 350 13.66 5.36 -8.81
N GLN A 351 12.55 4.73 -9.19
CA GLN A 351 11.35 5.41 -9.67
C GLN A 351 10.24 5.49 -8.62
N SER A 352 10.50 5.02 -7.39
CA SER A 352 9.55 5.11 -6.26
C SER A 352 9.36 6.56 -5.83
N ILE A 353 8.28 7.20 -6.27
CA ILE A 353 7.95 8.61 -5.94
C ILE A 353 6.71 8.76 -5.04
N TYR A 354 5.93 7.70 -4.85
CA TYR A 354 4.71 7.71 -4.04
C TYR A 354 4.95 7.32 -2.57
N ARG A 355 5.84 8.05 -1.87
CA ARG A 355 6.30 7.70 -0.50
C ARG A 355 5.18 7.61 0.54
N GLU A 356 4.05 8.28 0.34
CA GLU A 356 2.89 8.22 1.25
C GLU A 356 2.13 6.88 1.17
N ARG A 357 2.31 6.13 0.07
CA ARG A 357 1.58 4.91 -0.26
C ARG A 357 2.51 3.70 -0.34
N ALA A 358 3.58 3.83 -1.11
CA ALA A 358 4.54 2.76 -1.33
C ALA A 358 5.67 2.76 -0.28
N ASP A 359 5.99 1.57 0.24
CA ASP A 359 7.12 1.36 1.14
C ASP A 359 8.27 0.68 0.39
N LEU A 360 9.27 1.48 0.05
CA LEU A 360 10.46 1.01 -0.65
C LEU A 360 11.25 -0.06 0.14
N ASN A 361 11.24 0.02 1.48
CA ASN A 361 11.90 -0.99 2.31
C ASN A 361 11.14 -2.31 2.23
N TYR A 362 9.80 -2.25 2.21
CA TYR A 362 8.98 -3.42 2.00
C TYR A 362 9.21 -4.04 0.62
N TYR A 363 9.25 -3.23 -0.45
CA TYR A 363 9.57 -3.71 -1.80
C TYR A 363 10.95 -4.39 -1.86
N ARG A 364 11.97 -3.82 -1.18
CA ARG A 364 13.29 -4.46 -1.03
C ARG A 364 13.21 -5.80 -0.28
N ALA A 365 12.46 -5.85 0.82
CA ALA A 365 12.28 -7.09 1.58
C ALA A 365 11.60 -8.19 0.74
N VAL A 366 10.58 -7.84 -0.05
CA VAL A 366 9.93 -8.77 -0.99
C VAL A 366 10.92 -9.23 -2.06
N HIS A 367 11.71 -8.31 -2.63
CA HIS A 367 12.75 -8.64 -3.60
C HIS A 367 13.75 -9.65 -3.02
N GLU A 368 14.32 -9.35 -1.85
CA GLU A 368 15.30 -10.19 -1.17
C GLU A 368 14.73 -11.57 -0.80
N ALA A 369 13.51 -11.61 -0.27
CA ALA A 369 12.84 -12.87 0.07
C ALA A 369 12.53 -13.71 -1.18
N LEU A 370 12.14 -13.09 -2.29
CA LEU A 370 11.85 -13.80 -3.53
C LEU A 370 13.11 -14.43 -4.11
N ILE A 371 14.24 -13.70 -4.14
CA ILE A 371 15.49 -14.21 -4.73
C ILE A 371 16.24 -15.19 -3.82
N ALA A 372 15.94 -15.19 -2.52
CA ALA A 372 16.45 -16.19 -1.59
C ALA A 372 15.78 -17.56 -1.77
N ASP A 373 14.57 -17.60 -2.36
CA ASP A 373 13.92 -18.85 -2.72
C ASP A 373 14.63 -19.54 -3.89
N LYS A 374 14.75 -20.87 -3.83
CA LYS A 374 15.40 -21.69 -4.86
C LYS A 374 14.81 -21.52 -6.27
N HIS A 375 13.57 -21.09 -6.39
CA HIS A 375 12.88 -20.87 -7.67
C HIS A 375 12.78 -19.39 -8.05
N GLY A 376 13.31 -18.48 -7.22
CA GLY A 376 13.38 -17.06 -7.50
C GLY A 376 14.67 -16.64 -8.19
N GLU A 377 14.60 -15.53 -8.90
CA GLU A 377 15.78 -14.85 -9.45
C GLU A 377 15.55 -13.34 -9.61
N SER A 378 16.64 -12.59 -9.50
CA SER A 378 16.68 -11.20 -9.98
C SER A 378 17.15 -11.15 -11.43
N LEU A 379 16.49 -10.33 -12.26
CA LEU A 379 16.93 -10.02 -13.61
C LEU A 379 17.04 -8.49 -13.76
N GLU A 380 18.04 -8.02 -14.50
CA GLU A 380 18.27 -6.59 -14.70
C GLU A 380 18.05 -6.21 -16.18
N PHE A 381 17.14 -5.26 -16.41
CA PHE A 381 16.93 -4.65 -17.73
C PHE A 381 17.58 -3.27 -17.78
N ALA A 382 18.88 -3.27 -18.05
CA ALA A 382 19.70 -2.05 -18.04
C ALA A 382 19.59 -1.24 -19.34
N VAL A 383 19.18 -1.83 -20.46
CA VAL A 383 19.15 -1.12 -21.76
C VAL A 383 17.93 -0.21 -21.87
N THR A 384 18.14 1.10 -22.08
CA THR A 384 17.07 2.05 -22.36
C THR A 384 16.82 2.21 -23.86
N PHE A 385 15.56 2.14 -24.26
CA PHE A 385 15.12 2.33 -25.65
C PHE A 385 14.60 3.75 -25.91
N ARG A 386 14.52 4.61 -24.88
CA ARG A 386 13.91 5.95 -24.99
C ARG A 386 14.92 7.07 -25.20
N LEU A 387 16.07 6.99 -24.55
CA LEU A 387 17.05 8.08 -24.58
C LEU A 387 17.93 8.04 -25.82
N ASP A 388 18.38 9.21 -26.26
CA ASP A 388 19.52 9.35 -27.17
C ASP A 388 20.85 9.38 -26.39
N GLN A 389 21.98 9.36 -27.10
CA GLN A 389 23.31 9.28 -26.46
C GLN A 389 23.56 10.44 -25.49
N LYS A 390 23.23 11.69 -25.86
CA LYS A 390 23.52 12.86 -25.01
C LYS A 390 22.68 12.87 -23.76
N GLN A 391 21.41 12.49 -23.88
CA GLN A 391 20.50 12.37 -22.72
C GLN A 391 20.96 11.26 -21.78
N LEU A 392 21.36 10.12 -22.32
CA LEU A 392 21.87 8.99 -21.55
C LEU A 392 23.13 9.35 -20.78
N ASP A 393 24.10 9.99 -21.44
CA ASP A 393 25.34 10.43 -20.82
C ASP A 393 25.06 11.42 -19.68
N PHE A 394 24.21 12.42 -19.92
CA PHE A 394 23.81 13.40 -18.90
C PHE A 394 23.14 12.74 -17.69
N VAL A 395 22.20 11.82 -17.92
CA VAL A 395 21.49 11.12 -16.83
C VAL A 395 22.48 10.28 -16.03
N ASN A 396 23.33 9.50 -16.69
CA ASN A 396 24.30 8.63 -16.02
C ASN A 396 25.36 9.42 -15.24
N GLU A 397 25.82 10.56 -15.76
CA GLU A 397 26.77 11.44 -15.07
C GLU A 397 26.12 12.07 -13.83
N THR A 398 24.96 12.70 -14.01
CA THR A 398 24.28 13.47 -12.96
C THR A 398 23.81 12.56 -11.81
N PHE A 399 23.10 11.48 -12.11
CA PHE A 399 22.45 10.68 -11.08
C PHE A 399 23.40 9.72 -10.37
N ARG A 400 24.59 9.44 -10.91
CA ARG A 400 25.64 8.70 -10.20
C ARG A 400 26.13 9.44 -8.97
N GLU A 401 26.13 10.78 -9.00
CA GLU A 401 26.53 11.60 -7.85
C GLU A 401 25.40 11.75 -6.82
N ILE A 402 24.15 11.81 -7.28
CA ILE A 402 22.95 12.02 -6.45
C ILE A 402 22.49 10.72 -5.77
N LEU A 403 22.32 9.64 -6.53
CA LEU A 403 21.77 8.36 -6.08
C LEU A 403 22.90 7.43 -5.63
N ASN A 404 23.48 7.72 -4.47
CA ASN A 404 24.73 7.12 -3.98
C ASN A 404 24.55 6.10 -2.84
N ASN A 405 23.31 5.65 -2.59
CA ASN A 405 22.97 4.69 -1.52
C ASN A 405 23.30 5.15 -0.08
N LYS A 406 23.36 6.47 0.16
CA LYS A 406 23.54 7.08 1.48
C LYS A 406 22.30 7.87 1.89
N ASP A 407 22.12 8.09 3.19
CA ASP A 407 21.05 8.94 3.75
C ASP A 407 19.63 8.57 3.27
N GLY A 408 19.37 7.28 3.07
CA GLY A 408 18.08 6.76 2.58
C GLY A 408 17.87 6.90 1.07
N GLN A 409 18.86 7.38 0.30
CA GLN A 409 18.86 7.31 -1.16
C GLN A 409 19.06 5.88 -1.64
N VAL A 410 18.56 5.60 -2.83
CA VAL A 410 18.84 4.35 -3.53
C VAL A 410 20.15 4.43 -4.31
N ARG A 411 20.77 3.29 -4.59
CA ARG A 411 21.89 3.20 -5.53
C ARG A 411 21.41 3.46 -6.97
N PHE A 412 22.14 4.31 -7.70
CA PHE A 412 21.94 4.49 -9.14
C PHE A 412 22.25 3.19 -9.91
N VAL A 413 21.31 2.72 -10.72
CA VAL A 413 21.52 1.71 -11.76
C VAL A 413 21.77 2.45 -13.07
N GLU A 414 22.93 2.19 -13.67
CA GLU A 414 23.39 2.90 -14.86
C GLU A 414 22.61 2.46 -16.11
N LEU A 415 22.12 3.44 -16.87
CA LEU A 415 21.38 3.18 -18.11
C LEU A 415 22.34 2.77 -19.22
N GLN A 416 22.06 1.66 -19.88
CA GLN A 416 22.83 1.21 -21.03
C GLN A 416 22.17 1.65 -22.36
N PRO A 417 22.96 2.03 -23.37
CA PRO A 417 22.42 2.46 -24.65
C PRO A 417 21.81 1.28 -25.42
N ARG A 418 20.72 1.53 -26.14
CA ARG A 418 20.24 0.60 -27.17
C ARG A 418 21.26 0.44 -28.30
N PRO A 419 21.25 -0.68 -29.03
CA PRO A 419 22.08 -0.84 -30.22
C PRO A 419 21.84 0.29 -31.22
N GLU A 420 22.91 0.72 -31.90
CA GLU A 420 22.84 1.76 -32.95
C GLU A 420 22.23 3.10 -32.46
N ILE A 421 22.41 3.43 -31.18
CA ILE A 421 21.98 4.72 -30.61
C ILE A 421 22.63 5.88 -31.38
N LEU A 422 21.82 6.87 -31.76
CA LEU A 422 22.28 8.06 -32.48
C LEU A 422 22.38 9.24 -31.50
N PRO A 423 23.25 10.24 -31.77
CA PRO A 423 23.20 11.50 -31.07
C PRO A 423 21.83 12.15 -31.36
N GLY A 424 21.08 12.49 -30.32
CA GLY A 424 19.74 13.06 -30.44
C GLY A 424 19.69 14.22 -31.43
N LYS A 425 18.66 14.26 -32.27
CA LYS A 425 18.43 15.36 -33.22
C LYS A 425 17.41 16.32 -32.64
N VAL A 426 17.81 17.57 -32.44
CA VAL A 426 16.88 18.66 -32.11
C VAL A 426 16.28 19.18 -33.42
N ILE A 427 14.99 18.96 -33.62
CA ILE A 427 14.25 19.55 -34.73
C ILE A 427 13.59 20.82 -34.19
N ARG A 428 14.03 21.98 -34.68
CA ARG A 428 13.34 23.25 -34.42
C ARG A 428 12.23 23.40 -35.44
N VAL A 429 10.99 23.23 -35.01
CA VAL A 429 9.82 23.52 -35.85
C VAL A 429 9.42 24.98 -35.59
N PRO A 430 9.57 25.89 -36.56
CA PRO A 430 9.05 27.25 -36.42
C PRO A 430 7.52 27.18 -36.45
N LEU A 431 6.88 27.33 -35.30
CA LEU A 431 5.42 27.41 -35.23
C LEU A 431 4.98 28.75 -35.82
N VAL A 432 4.31 28.73 -36.96
CA VAL A 432 3.72 29.93 -37.56
C VAL A 432 2.32 30.12 -36.94
N ALA A 433 2.01 31.30 -36.42
CA ALA A 433 0.76 31.58 -35.68
C ALA A 433 -0.53 31.16 -36.43
N LYS A 434 -0.49 31.07 -37.76
CA LYS A 434 -1.60 30.62 -38.61
C LYS A 434 -1.93 29.12 -38.49
N GLU A 435 -1.00 28.30 -37.98
CA GLU A 435 -1.13 26.84 -37.85
C GLU A 435 -1.56 26.38 -36.45
N LEU A 436 -1.53 27.30 -35.46
CA LEU A 436 -1.91 27.02 -34.07
C LEU A 436 -3.29 27.54 -33.68
N LEU A 437 -3.88 28.41 -34.51
CA LEU A 437 -5.19 29.00 -34.26
C LEU A 437 -6.24 28.29 -35.14
N PRO A 438 -7.31 27.73 -34.56
CA PRO A 438 -8.50 27.36 -35.33
C PRO A 438 -8.96 28.57 -36.14
N GLU A 439 -9.41 28.34 -37.38
CA GLU A 439 -9.80 29.41 -38.30
C GLU A 439 -10.67 30.47 -37.59
N GLY A 440 -10.19 31.73 -37.57
CA GLY A 440 -11.00 32.88 -37.14
C GLY A 440 -10.55 33.65 -35.90
N LYS A 441 -9.44 33.31 -35.23
CA LYS A 441 -8.90 34.14 -34.12
C LYS A 441 -7.53 34.75 -34.48
N ARG A 442 -7.32 36.02 -34.14
CA ARG A 442 -6.02 36.71 -34.16
C ARG A 442 -5.52 36.86 -32.72
N LEU A 443 -4.20 36.78 -32.53
CA LEU A 443 -3.51 36.98 -31.25
C LEU A 443 -3.78 38.35 -30.64
#